data_AF-A0A1S3BBA8-F1
#
_entry.id   AF-A0A1S3BBA8-F1
#
_cell.length_a   1.000
_cell.length_b   1.000
_cell.length_c   1.000
_cell.angle_alpha   90.00
_cell.angle_beta   90.00
_cell.angle_gamma   90.00
#
_symmetry.space_group_name_H-M   'P 1'
#
loop_
_entity.id
_entity.type
_entity.pdbx_description
1 polymer ?
#
loop_
_entity_poly.entity_id
_entity_poly.type
_entity_poly.pdbx_seq_one_letter_code
_entity_poly.pdbx_strand_id
1 'polypeptide(L)'
;MANLSSDYDEMGSFSFTDFPEDVQLCILSFLSPSDIATFSCTSKRFVSLCRNDRKLWFTMCDRKWGSKTQIKNWGKGKITYRLLYKTLHQWENLIGFWRRSGSSTTSVTSPPLVFFEWGPDFLAGSRVSPSKNGTYDVFKSPFLWMTLSSAGQAMSFIDLDGRSELAGKFANLGESDLSDSDLIPIDLSFMGKNHFVIEENLAFPYPTSPERSKKGFRRSSSSANLLAEDGAAAVTDVSRVESGSPGSLPDRLMSEIYQHFANRTSPGGDRASRRQRRRERERLGKRKWEPEHFVKIVNCSPTPLRPLQGLWKGISEDLSMDFYLVVYDDIGGIACRKVGDSSERLSSYAPVFWTSNTSFLEAPFSVEEENLHDCRIHVQPLAANDIDELVPSIENKNISRILCVNSSYDLVLPDLAGSTPNPRNVEGRIWQYSNGTFGFGFLRDNFIIDLKHLARNGSIMDTVE
;
A
#
# COMPACT_ATOMS: atom_id res chain seq x y z
N MET A 1 38.34 -65.63 -29.08
CA MET A 1 37.64 -64.34 -29.13
C MET A 1 36.55 -64.39 -28.08
N ALA A 2 36.78 -63.74 -26.94
CA ALA A 2 35.79 -63.63 -25.87
C ALA A 2 34.85 -62.48 -26.20
N ASN A 3 33.55 -62.76 -26.19
CA ASN A 3 32.50 -61.74 -26.27
C ASN A 3 32.59 -60.84 -25.04
N LEU A 4 33.07 -59.61 -25.24
CA LEU A 4 32.79 -58.50 -24.34
C LEU A 4 31.36 -58.04 -24.63
N SER A 5 30.38 -58.65 -23.96
CA SER A 5 29.06 -58.04 -23.82
C SER A 5 29.22 -56.76 -23.02
N SER A 6 28.89 -55.62 -23.63
CA SER A 6 28.89 -54.33 -22.97
C SER A 6 27.72 -54.25 -21.99
N ASP A 7 27.99 -54.49 -20.71
CA ASP A 7 27.06 -54.29 -19.59
C ASP A 7 26.81 -52.78 -19.27
N TYR A 8 26.83 -51.91 -20.29
CA TYR A 8 26.65 -50.45 -20.11
C TYR A 8 25.28 -49.92 -20.59
N ASP A 9 24.36 -50.80 -21.01
CA ASP A 9 23.07 -50.41 -21.61
C ASP A 9 21.84 -50.56 -20.69
N GLU A 10 22.02 -50.62 -19.36
CA GLU A 10 20.89 -50.61 -18.40
C GLU A 10 20.96 -49.45 -17.40
N MET A 11 21.36 -48.26 -17.84
CA MET A 11 20.94 -47.04 -17.13
C MET A 11 19.51 -46.70 -17.59
N GLY A 12 18.54 -47.43 -17.04
CA GLY A 12 17.12 -47.28 -17.36
C GLY A 12 16.69 -45.82 -17.39
N SER A 13 16.00 -45.41 -18.45
CA SER A 13 15.54 -44.04 -18.62
C SER A 13 14.63 -43.65 -17.45
N PHE A 14 15.10 -42.76 -16.58
CA PHE A 14 14.29 -42.22 -15.49
C PHE A 14 13.35 -41.12 -16.02
N SER A 15 12.05 -41.34 -15.83
CA SER A 15 10.99 -40.37 -16.11
C SER A 15 10.62 -39.59 -14.85
N PHE A 16 10.07 -38.37 -15.01
CA PHE A 16 9.56 -37.58 -13.88
C PHE A 16 8.52 -38.33 -13.04
N THR A 17 7.79 -39.27 -13.66
CA THR A 17 6.80 -40.12 -13.00
C THR A 17 7.37 -41.09 -11.97
N ASP A 18 8.67 -41.34 -12.06
CA ASP A 18 9.37 -42.36 -11.29
C ASP A 18 9.87 -41.80 -9.96
N PHE A 19 9.92 -40.47 -9.83
CA PHE A 19 10.12 -39.81 -8.55
C PHE A 19 8.92 -40.05 -7.61
N PRO A 20 9.15 -40.19 -6.30
CA PRO A 20 8.09 -40.11 -5.29
C PRO A 20 7.27 -38.81 -5.40
N GLU A 21 5.97 -38.88 -5.02
CA GLU A 21 5.03 -37.76 -5.18
C GLU A 21 5.49 -36.48 -4.45
N ASP A 22 6.07 -36.61 -3.26
CA ASP A 22 6.64 -35.52 -2.48
C ASP A 22 7.82 -34.83 -3.19
N VAL A 23 8.70 -35.60 -3.84
CA VAL A 23 9.79 -35.07 -4.66
C VAL A 23 9.24 -34.34 -5.89
N GLN A 24 8.26 -34.93 -6.58
CA GLN A 24 7.58 -34.29 -7.71
C GLN A 24 6.96 -32.95 -7.29
N LEU A 25 6.23 -32.92 -6.17
CA LEU A 25 5.62 -31.70 -5.63
C LEU A 25 6.66 -30.66 -5.21
N CYS A 26 7.77 -31.10 -4.61
CA CYS A 26 8.89 -30.21 -4.27
C CYS A 26 9.45 -29.53 -5.53
N ILE A 27 9.72 -30.29 -6.60
CA ILE A 27 10.18 -29.75 -7.88
C ILE A 27 9.17 -28.77 -8.46
N LEU A 28 7.89 -29.16 -8.54
CA LEU A 28 6.82 -28.32 -9.09
C LEU A 28 6.62 -27.02 -8.29
N SER A 29 6.88 -27.04 -6.99
CA SER A 29 6.70 -25.87 -6.15
C SER A 29 7.73 -24.74 -6.39
N PHE A 30 8.77 -24.97 -7.22
CA PHE A 30 9.68 -23.93 -7.72
C PHE A 30 9.16 -23.22 -8.98
N LEU A 31 8.14 -23.78 -9.63
CA LEU A 31 7.62 -23.26 -10.89
C LEU A 31 6.66 -22.09 -10.67
N SER A 32 6.48 -21.27 -11.72
CA SER A 32 5.44 -20.23 -11.71
C SER A 32 4.04 -20.84 -11.84
N PRO A 33 2.98 -20.15 -11.39
CA PRO A 33 1.60 -20.63 -11.59
C PRO A 33 1.25 -20.92 -13.06
N SER A 34 1.83 -20.18 -14.02
CA SER A 34 1.65 -20.43 -15.45
C SER A 34 2.34 -21.72 -15.92
N ASP A 35 3.53 -22.00 -15.40
CA ASP A 35 4.24 -23.23 -15.72
C ASP A 35 3.53 -24.45 -15.13
N ILE A 36 2.99 -24.32 -13.91
CA ILE A 36 2.16 -25.37 -13.28
C ILE A 36 0.91 -25.62 -14.11
N ALA A 37 0.25 -24.57 -14.60
CA ALA A 37 -0.91 -24.73 -15.48
C ALA A 37 -0.53 -25.48 -16.76
N THR A 38 0.58 -25.11 -17.39
CA THR A 38 1.08 -25.75 -18.62
C THR A 38 1.48 -27.20 -18.37
N PHE A 39 2.21 -27.47 -17.30
CA PHE A 39 2.61 -28.81 -16.87
C PHE A 39 1.38 -29.69 -16.60
N SER A 40 0.35 -29.15 -15.94
CA SER A 40 -0.87 -29.89 -15.66
C SER A 40 -1.56 -30.39 -16.94
N CYS A 41 -1.45 -29.66 -18.05
CA CYS A 41 -2.06 -30.05 -19.34
C CYS A 41 -1.38 -31.24 -20.02
N THR A 42 -0.18 -31.65 -19.58
CA THR A 42 0.60 -32.71 -20.25
C THR A 42 0.09 -34.12 -19.93
N SER A 43 -0.58 -34.33 -18.79
CA SER A 43 -1.12 -35.64 -18.41
C SER A 43 -2.23 -35.53 -17.36
N LYS A 44 -3.22 -36.42 -17.40
CA LYS A 44 -4.28 -36.54 -16.37
C LYS A 44 -3.69 -36.76 -14.97
N ARG A 45 -2.58 -37.50 -14.86
CA ARG A 45 -1.86 -37.72 -13.58
C ARG A 45 -1.35 -36.39 -13.03
N PHE A 46 -0.74 -35.57 -13.87
CA PHE A 46 -0.20 -34.27 -13.48
C PHE A 46 -1.30 -33.23 -13.20
N VAL A 47 -2.44 -33.30 -13.87
CA VAL A 47 -3.64 -32.53 -13.46
C VAL A 47 -4.00 -32.83 -12.00
N SER A 48 -4.09 -34.11 -11.64
CA SER A 48 -4.41 -34.51 -10.26
C SER A 48 -3.36 -34.03 -9.26
N LEU A 49 -2.07 -34.14 -9.63
CA LEU A 49 -0.95 -33.69 -8.80
C LEU A 49 -1.00 -32.18 -8.56
N CYS A 50 -1.21 -31.38 -9.62
CA CYS A 50 -1.27 -29.91 -9.53
C CYS A 50 -2.55 -29.37 -8.87
N ARG A 51 -3.62 -30.18 -8.82
CA ARG A 51 -4.85 -29.87 -8.07
C ARG A 51 -4.71 -30.07 -6.56
N ASN A 52 -3.63 -30.69 -6.09
CA ASN A 52 -3.41 -30.90 -4.66
C ASN A 52 -3.06 -29.59 -3.95
N ASP A 53 -4.09 -28.88 -3.49
CA ASP A 53 -3.99 -27.57 -2.83
C ASP A 53 -3.16 -27.62 -1.54
N ARG A 54 -3.42 -28.61 -0.67
CA ARG A 54 -2.77 -28.73 0.64
C ARG A 54 -1.29 -29.08 0.60
N LYS A 55 -0.83 -29.73 -0.48
CA LYS A 55 0.59 -30.03 -0.67
C LYS A 55 1.25 -28.98 -1.55
N LEU A 56 0.90 -28.92 -2.84
CA LEU A 56 1.59 -28.08 -3.81
C LEU A 56 1.47 -26.59 -3.47
N TRP A 57 0.23 -26.09 -3.39
CA TRP A 57 -0.03 -24.66 -3.22
C TRP A 57 0.35 -24.17 -1.83
N PHE A 58 0.18 -25.00 -0.80
CA PHE A 58 0.73 -24.72 0.54
C PHE A 58 2.26 -24.55 0.48
N THR A 59 3.00 -25.50 -0.10
CA THR A 59 4.47 -25.42 -0.20
C THR A 59 4.92 -24.22 -1.01
N MET A 60 4.20 -23.84 -2.06
CA MET A 60 4.47 -22.62 -2.81
C MET A 60 4.27 -21.35 -1.96
N CYS A 61 3.19 -21.28 -1.19
CA CYS A 61 2.93 -20.16 -0.27
C CYS A 61 3.98 -20.09 0.84
N ASP A 62 4.28 -21.22 1.47
CA ASP A 62 5.22 -21.33 2.59
C ASP A 62 6.65 -20.99 2.16
N ARG A 63 7.10 -21.48 0.99
CA ARG A 63 8.42 -21.13 0.45
C ARG A 63 8.58 -19.62 0.24
N LYS A 64 7.53 -18.93 -0.21
CA LYS A 64 7.61 -17.53 -0.61
C LYS A 64 7.31 -16.55 0.53
N TRP A 65 6.37 -16.88 1.40
CA TRP A 65 5.90 -16.00 2.48
C TRP A 65 5.91 -16.64 3.87
N GLY A 66 6.25 -17.92 4.04
CA GLY A 66 6.23 -18.60 5.33
C GLY A 66 7.16 -18.01 6.38
N SER A 67 8.24 -17.34 5.96
CA SER A 67 9.11 -16.57 6.87
C SER A 67 8.57 -15.18 7.23
N LYS A 68 7.54 -14.71 6.52
CA LYS A 68 6.96 -13.36 6.65
C LYS A 68 5.59 -13.36 7.31
N THR A 69 4.82 -14.45 7.16
CA THR A 69 3.44 -14.57 7.62
C THR A 69 3.07 -16.03 7.91
N GLN A 70 2.02 -16.26 8.69
CA GLN A 70 1.55 -17.59 9.11
C GLN A 70 0.51 -18.13 8.13
N ILE A 71 0.99 -18.80 7.07
CA ILE A 71 0.19 -19.31 5.94
C ILE A 71 -1.07 -20.09 6.36
N LYS A 72 -1.01 -20.84 7.47
CA LYS A 72 -2.13 -21.67 7.95
C LYS A 72 -3.27 -20.87 8.58
N ASN A 73 -3.02 -19.64 9.03
CA ASN A 73 -3.97 -18.87 9.83
C ASN A 73 -4.83 -17.92 8.99
N TRP A 74 -4.38 -17.59 7.78
CA TRP A 74 -5.14 -16.80 6.81
C TRP A 74 -6.55 -17.36 6.56
N GLY A 75 -7.57 -16.49 6.58
CA GLY A 75 -8.96 -16.89 6.37
C GLY A 75 -9.48 -17.90 7.40
N LYS A 76 -8.94 -17.87 8.63
CA LYS A 76 -9.21 -18.84 9.71
C LYS A 76 -8.89 -20.29 9.30
N GLY A 77 -7.93 -20.46 8.38
CA GLY A 77 -7.53 -21.77 7.85
C GLY A 77 -8.55 -22.46 6.94
N LYS A 78 -9.62 -21.76 6.52
CA LYS A 78 -10.70 -22.33 5.71
C LYS A 78 -10.57 -22.07 4.21
N ILE A 79 -9.66 -21.20 3.81
CA ILE A 79 -9.44 -20.80 2.42
C ILE A 79 -8.51 -21.78 1.69
N THR A 80 -8.63 -21.84 0.37
CA THR A 80 -7.69 -22.61 -0.47
C THR A 80 -6.36 -21.89 -0.56
N TYR A 81 -5.26 -22.64 -0.55
CA TYR A 81 -3.91 -22.10 -0.70
C TYR A 81 -3.67 -21.52 -2.08
N ARG A 82 -4.36 -22.01 -3.12
CA ARG A 82 -4.36 -21.40 -4.45
C ARG A 82 -4.93 -19.99 -4.45
N LEU A 83 -6.05 -19.77 -3.73
CA LEU A 83 -6.61 -18.43 -3.55
C LEU A 83 -5.65 -17.55 -2.75
N LEU A 84 -5.11 -18.08 -1.66
CA LEU A 84 -4.13 -17.37 -0.84
C LEU A 84 -2.90 -16.94 -1.65
N TYR A 85 -2.32 -17.84 -2.45
CA TYR A 85 -1.17 -17.53 -3.31
C TYR A 85 -1.47 -16.35 -4.24
N LYS A 86 -2.65 -16.38 -4.89
CA LYS A 86 -3.06 -15.30 -5.79
C LYS A 86 -3.17 -13.96 -5.05
N THR A 87 -3.80 -13.96 -3.88
CA THR A 87 -3.99 -12.75 -3.06
C THR A 87 -2.66 -12.22 -2.54
N LEU A 88 -1.84 -13.06 -1.89
CA LEU A 88 -0.54 -12.65 -1.34
C LEU A 88 0.39 -12.16 -2.45
N HIS A 89 0.36 -12.78 -3.63
CA HIS A 89 1.14 -12.30 -4.77
C HIS A 89 0.72 -10.92 -5.27
N GLN A 90 -0.58 -10.61 -5.25
CA GLN A 90 -1.06 -9.27 -5.57
C GLN A 90 -0.61 -8.25 -4.51
N TRP A 91 -0.75 -8.62 -3.23
CA TRP A 91 -0.43 -7.75 -2.09
C TRP A 91 1.07 -7.61 -1.82
N GLU A 92 1.91 -8.52 -2.32
CA GLU A 92 3.37 -8.41 -2.25
C GLU A 92 3.88 -7.09 -2.84
N ASN A 93 3.18 -6.57 -3.85
CA ASN A 93 3.51 -5.27 -4.42
C ASN A 93 3.27 -4.11 -3.46
N LEU A 94 2.40 -4.24 -2.46
CA LEU A 94 2.16 -3.20 -1.43
C LEU A 94 3.29 -3.09 -0.43
N ILE A 95 4.09 -4.13 -0.22
CA ILE A 95 5.11 -4.12 0.84
C ILE A 95 6.15 -3.03 0.57
N GLY A 96 6.52 -2.30 1.63
CA GLY A 96 7.47 -1.21 1.62
C GLY A 96 6.83 0.18 1.76
N PHE A 97 7.56 1.20 1.34
CA PHE A 97 7.19 2.61 1.55
C PHE A 97 6.36 3.18 0.40
N TRP A 98 5.40 4.02 0.77
CA TRP A 98 4.55 4.75 -0.15
C TRP A 98 4.37 6.17 0.34
N ARG A 99 4.37 7.10 -0.61
CA ARG A 99 4.06 8.50 -0.34
C ARG A 99 2.67 8.85 -0.85
N ARG A 100 1.94 9.68 -0.11
CA ARG A 100 0.70 10.27 -0.58
C ARG A 100 0.97 11.19 -1.78
N SER A 101 0.07 11.19 -2.75
CA SER A 101 0.08 12.08 -3.91
C SER A 101 -1.17 12.97 -3.88
N GLY A 102 -0.99 14.26 -4.15
CA GLY A 102 -2.07 15.27 -4.17
C GLY A 102 -2.14 16.15 -2.92
N SER A 103 -2.77 17.32 -3.09
CA SER A 103 -2.96 18.30 -2.02
C SER A 103 -4.04 17.82 -1.04
N SER A 104 -3.78 17.90 0.27
CA SER A 104 -4.82 17.72 1.29
C SER A 104 -5.79 18.90 1.23
N THR A 105 -6.97 18.70 0.66
CA THR A 105 -8.10 19.64 0.69
C THR A 105 -8.80 19.64 2.06
N THR A 106 -8.55 18.62 2.89
CA THR A 106 -9.19 18.40 4.18
C THR A 106 -8.24 18.69 5.35
N SER A 107 -8.80 19.24 6.42
CA SER A 107 -8.12 19.62 7.69
C SER A 107 -7.58 18.43 8.49
N VAL A 108 -7.52 17.23 7.90
CA VAL A 108 -6.99 16.02 8.54
C VAL A 108 -5.59 15.82 7.97
N THR A 109 -4.60 16.07 8.82
CA THR A 109 -3.18 15.87 8.54
C THR A 109 -2.88 14.38 8.45
N SER A 110 -3.36 13.69 7.41
CA SER A 110 -2.90 12.32 7.13
C SER A 110 -1.42 12.41 6.77
N PRO A 111 -0.53 11.71 7.50
CA PRO A 111 0.90 11.82 7.27
C PRO A 111 1.27 11.32 5.86
N PRO A 112 2.30 11.93 5.28
CA PRO A 112 2.63 11.81 3.86
C PRO A 112 3.29 10.49 3.50
N LEU A 113 3.83 9.77 4.48
CA LEU A 113 4.57 8.52 4.31
C LEU A 113 3.84 7.39 5.04
N VAL A 114 3.58 6.31 4.30
CA VAL A 114 3.03 5.07 4.85
C VAL A 114 3.94 3.90 4.51
N PHE A 115 3.92 2.90 5.37
CA PHE A 115 4.74 1.70 5.28
C PHE A 115 3.86 0.46 5.43
N PHE A 116 3.99 -0.49 4.52
CA PHE A 116 3.25 -1.75 4.58
C PHE A 116 4.17 -2.93 4.85
N GLU A 117 3.71 -3.83 5.70
CA GLU A 117 4.41 -5.03 6.10
C GLU A 117 3.45 -6.21 6.29
N TRP A 118 4.03 -7.40 6.35
CA TRP A 118 3.29 -8.62 6.68
C TRP A 118 3.09 -8.74 8.18
N GLY A 119 1.85 -8.99 8.58
CA GLY A 119 1.51 -9.51 9.89
C GLY A 119 1.37 -11.04 9.87
N PRO A 120 1.01 -11.65 11.01
CA PRO A 120 0.80 -13.10 11.12
C PRO A 120 -0.26 -13.65 10.16
N ASP A 121 -1.40 -12.98 10.02
CA ASP A 121 -2.54 -13.41 9.20
C ASP A 121 -3.26 -12.22 8.53
N PHE A 122 -2.56 -11.09 8.43
CA PHE A 122 -3.01 -9.86 7.80
C PHE A 122 -1.82 -9.12 7.18
N LEU A 123 -2.13 -8.10 6.39
CA LEU A 123 -1.16 -7.10 5.94
C LEU A 123 -1.48 -5.78 6.66
N ALA A 124 -0.45 -5.17 7.25
CA ALA A 124 -0.58 -3.96 8.04
C ALA A 124 -0.05 -2.76 7.25
N GLY A 125 -0.78 -1.65 7.24
CA GLY A 125 -0.31 -0.34 6.83
C GLY A 125 -0.14 0.54 8.06
N SER A 126 1.04 1.13 8.20
CA SER A 126 1.36 2.09 9.24
C SER A 126 1.72 3.44 8.65
N ARG A 127 1.27 4.50 9.30
CA ARG A 127 1.70 5.87 9.09
C ARG A 127 3.07 6.05 9.73
N VAL A 128 3.98 6.69 9.02
CA VAL A 128 5.35 6.94 9.47
C VAL A 128 5.50 8.45 9.63
N SER A 129 5.81 8.89 10.85
CA SER A 129 5.96 10.31 11.18
C SER A 129 7.21 10.57 12.01
N PRO A 130 7.84 11.74 11.84
CA PRO A 130 8.98 12.10 12.65
C PRO A 130 8.59 12.41 14.10
N SER A 131 9.50 12.13 15.04
CA SER A 131 9.41 12.64 16.40
C SER A 131 9.59 14.16 16.44
N LYS A 132 8.89 14.82 17.36
CA LYS A 132 8.98 16.28 17.58
C LYS A 132 9.98 16.66 18.68
N ASN A 133 10.73 15.70 19.20
CA ASN A 133 11.59 15.89 20.37
C ASN A 133 13.04 16.25 20.01
N GLY A 134 13.33 16.57 18.73
CA GLY A 134 14.70 16.80 18.27
C GLY A 134 15.58 15.55 18.30
N THR A 135 14.99 14.36 18.24
CA THR A 135 15.67 13.07 18.15
C THR A 135 15.50 12.45 16.75
N TYR A 136 16.24 11.39 16.45
CA TYR A 136 16.07 10.62 15.21
C TYR A 136 14.90 9.62 15.27
N ASP A 137 14.06 9.69 16.30
CA ASP A 137 13.00 8.72 16.56
C ASP A 137 11.87 8.83 15.54
N VAL A 138 11.36 7.67 15.14
CA VAL A 138 10.31 7.54 14.14
C VAL A 138 9.09 6.89 14.77
N PHE A 139 7.96 7.59 14.73
CA PHE A 139 6.69 7.01 15.16
C PHE A 139 6.04 6.23 14.03
N LYS A 140 5.64 5.00 14.35
CA LYS A 140 4.93 4.10 13.44
C LYS A 140 3.54 3.84 14.01
N SER A 141 2.52 4.46 13.42
CA SER A 141 1.13 4.30 13.87
C SER A 141 0.34 3.44 12.87
N PRO A 142 -0.09 2.22 13.26
CA PRO A 142 -0.99 1.41 12.44
C PRO A 142 -2.25 2.18 12.07
N PHE A 143 -2.69 2.09 10.82
CA PHE A 143 -3.91 2.75 10.36
C PHE A 143 -4.74 1.92 9.40
N LEU A 144 -4.16 0.90 8.78
CA LEU A 144 -4.82 0.09 7.76
C LEU A 144 -4.51 -1.38 7.98
N TRP A 145 -5.52 -2.24 7.85
CA TRP A 145 -5.36 -3.68 7.89
C TRP A 145 -6.08 -4.34 6.73
N MET A 146 -5.42 -5.29 6.08
CA MET A 146 -6.00 -6.12 5.02
C MET A 146 -5.92 -7.59 5.41
N THR A 147 -7.03 -8.31 5.29
CA THR A 147 -7.09 -9.74 5.59
C THR A 147 -8.06 -10.46 4.66
N LEU A 148 -8.13 -11.79 4.76
CA LEU A 148 -9.09 -12.61 4.05
C LEU A 148 -10.17 -13.10 5.00
N SER A 149 -11.44 -12.98 4.59
CA SER A 149 -12.56 -13.60 5.29
C SER A 149 -12.48 -15.13 5.20
N SER A 150 -13.26 -15.82 6.02
CA SER A 150 -13.37 -17.28 5.94
C SER A 150 -13.96 -17.78 4.61
N ALA A 151 -14.67 -16.92 3.88
CA ALA A 151 -15.16 -17.17 2.52
C ALA A 151 -14.12 -16.84 1.44
N GLY A 152 -12.94 -16.35 1.81
CA GLY A 152 -11.87 -15.96 0.88
C GLY A 152 -12.06 -14.59 0.25
N GLN A 153 -12.92 -13.74 0.80
CA GLN A 153 -13.08 -12.36 0.34
C GLN A 153 -12.02 -11.46 0.98
N ALA A 154 -11.40 -10.58 0.20
CA ALA A 154 -10.51 -9.55 0.71
C ALA A 154 -11.32 -8.53 1.53
N MET A 155 -10.88 -8.29 2.76
CA MET A 155 -11.44 -7.27 3.66
C MET A 155 -10.33 -6.29 3.99
N SER A 156 -10.67 -5.00 4.00
CA SER A 156 -9.71 -3.94 4.30
C SER A 156 -10.38 -2.88 5.16
N PHE A 157 -9.67 -2.44 6.20
CA PHE A 157 -10.20 -1.54 7.22
C PHE A 157 -9.21 -0.42 7.50
N ILE A 158 -9.72 0.78 7.78
CA ILE A 158 -8.92 1.92 8.25
C ILE A 158 -9.38 2.38 9.64
N ASP A 159 -8.40 2.73 10.48
CA ASP A 159 -8.58 3.56 11.67
C ASP A 159 -8.16 5.02 11.36
N LEU A 160 -9.13 5.92 11.32
CA LEU A 160 -8.88 7.34 11.06
C LEU A 160 -8.25 8.05 12.26
N ASP A 161 -8.62 7.65 13.48
CA ASP A 161 -8.26 8.36 14.71
C ASP A 161 -7.06 7.73 15.43
N GLY A 162 -6.64 6.52 15.03
CA GLY A 162 -5.52 5.80 15.62
C GLY A 162 -5.75 5.45 17.10
N ARG A 163 -7.02 5.45 17.54
CA ARG A 163 -7.44 5.23 18.93
C ARG A 163 -7.92 3.80 19.17
N SER A 164 -8.01 2.97 18.13
CA SER A 164 -8.55 1.64 18.27
C SER A 164 -7.54 0.69 18.93
N GLU A 165 -7.84 0.26 20.16
CA GLU A 165 -7.10 -0.78 20.90
C GLU A 165 -7.10 -2.16 20.20
N LEU A 166 -7.76 -2.29 19.05
CA LEU A 166 -7.84 -3.50 18.24
C LEU A 166 -6.64 -3.75 17.32
N ALA A 167 -5.67 -2.83 17.27
CA ALA A 167 -4.47 -2.97 16.45
C ALA A 167 -3.80 -4.36 16.65
N GLY A 168 -3.95 -5.24 15.66
CA GLY A 168 -3.34 -6.57 15.66
C GLY A 168 -4.16 -7.73 16.24
N LYS A 169 -5.41 -7.52 16.70
CA LYS A 169 -6.29 -8.58 17.22
C LYS A 169 -7.35 -9.07 16.21
N PHE A 170 -7.06 -8.96 14.91
CA PHE A 170 -8.00 -9.36 13.84
C PHE A 170 -8.21 -10.88 13.72
N ALA A 171 -7.23 -11.69 14.16
CA ALA A 171 -7.30 -13.16 14.12
C ALA A 171 -8.54 -13.72 14.85
N ASN A 172 -9.00 -13.01 15.89
CA ASN A 172 -10.12 -13.44 16.74
C ASN A 172 -11.44 -12.72 16.41
N LEU A 173 -11.43 -11.70 15.56
CA LEU A 173 -12.61 -10.90 15.29
C LEU A 173 -13.58 -11.67 14.38
N GLY A 174 -14.80 -11.91 14.85
CA GLY A 174 -15.90 -12.34 14.00
C GLY A 174 -16.35 -11.22 13.05
N GLU A 175 -17.07 -11.54 11.98
CA GLU A 175 -17.82 -10.54 11.20
C GLU A 175 -18.73 -9.68 12.10
N SER A 176 -19.16 -10.23 13.24
CA SER A 176 -20.00 -9.58 14.25
C SER A 176 -19.23 -8.69 15.24
N ASP A 177 -17.90 -8.82 15.35
CA ASP A 177 -17.10 -8.03 16.30
C ASP A 177 -16.51 -6.77 15.64
N LEU A 178 -16.46 -6.76 14.30
CA LEU A 178 -16.08 -5.59 13.49
C LEU A 178 -17.14 -4.47 13.55
N SER A 179 -18.40 -4.81 13.82
CA SER A 179 -19.50 -3.83 13.90
C SER A 179 -19.46 -2.95 15.15
N ASP A 180 -18.71 -3.34 16.19
CA ASP A 180 -18.51 -2.56 17.42
C ASP A 180 -17.23 -1.72 17.38
N SER A 181 -16.43 -1.83 16.33
CA SER A 181 -15.18 -1.08 16.16
C SER A 181 -15.39 0.16 15.28
N ASP A 182 -14.76 1.29 15.62
CA ASP A 182 -14.75 2.55 14.83
C ASP A 182 -13.98 2.42 13.48
N LEU A 183 -13.80 1.21 12.96
CA LEU A 183 -13.08 0.91 11.73
C LEU A 183 -13.96 1.15 10.50
N ILE A 184 -13.38 1.77 9.49
CA ILE A 184 -14.07 2.07 8.22
C ILE A 184 -13.65 1.04 7.17
N PRO A 185 -14.60 0.30 6.57
CA PRO A 185 -14.27 -0.61 5.47
C PRO A 185 -13.87 0.19 4.23
N ILE A 186 -12.81 -0.26 3.57
CA ILE A 186 -12.23 0.44 2.41
C ILE A 186 -12.00 -0.51 1.24
N ASP A 187 -11.99 0.08 0.04
CA ASP A 187 -11.56 -0.56 -1.19
C ASP A 187 -10.18 -0.04 -1.60
N LEU A 188 -9.31 -0.99 -1.95
CA LEU A 188 -7.95 -0.71 -2.44
C LEU A 188 -7.87 -1.06 -3.92
N SER A 189 -7.72 -0.04 -4.76
CA SER A 189 -7.60 -0.20 -6.20
C SER A 189 -6.17 0.09 -6.67
N PHE A 190 -5.57 -0.87 -7.38
CA PHE A 190 -4.24 -0.70 -7.96
C PHE A 190 -4.32 -0.04 -9.33
N MET A 191 -3.64 1.11 -9.47
CA MET A 191 -3.43 1.80 -10.74
C MET A 191 -2.04 1.45 -11.27
N GLY A 192 -1.89 0.23 -11.78
CA GLY A 192 -0.59 -0.32 -12.16
C GLY A 192 0.20 -0.82 -10.94
N LYS A 193 1.54 -0.86 -11.04
CA LYS A 193 2.40 -1.47 -10.00
C LYS A 193 2.86 -0.50 -8.90
N ASN A 194 2.87 0.80 -9.20
CA ASN A 194 3.49 1.82 -8.36
C ASN A 194 2.50 2.86 -7.83
N HIS A 195 1.21 2.65 -8.04
CA HIS A 195 0.16 3.56 -7.60
C HIS A 195 -1.05 2.76 -7.14
N PHE A 196 -1.57 3.08 -5.95
CA PHE A 196 -2.89 2.61 -5.51
C PHE A 196 -3.73 3.78 -5.00
N VAL A 197 -5.04 3.55 -4.97
CA VAL A 197 -6.04 4.48 -4.44
C VAL A 197 -6.83 3.78 -3.36
N ILE A 198 -7.03 4.49 -2.25
CA ILE A 198 -7.92 4.05 -1.17
C ILE A 198 -9.23 4.82 -1.26
N GLU A 199 -10.34 4.11 -1.25
CA GLU A 199 -11.69 4.67 -1.24
C GLU A 199 -12.54 4.00 -0.15
N GLU A 200 -13.52 4.71 0.37
CA GLU A 200 -14.47 4.16 1.34
C GLU A 200 -15.40 3.15 0.64
N ASN A 201 -15.53 1.95 1.21
CA ASN A 201 -16.40 0.93 0.65
C ASN A 201 -17.85 1.16 1.13
N LEU A 202 -18.64 1.81 0.28
CA LEU A 202 -20.06 2.10 0.53
C LEU A 202 -20.99 0.87 0.37
N ALA A 203 -20.46 -0.29 -0.03
CA ALA A 203 -21.22 -1.52 -0.21
C ALA A 203 -21.32 -2.36 1.07
N PHE A 204 -20.58 -2.02 2.13
CA PHE A 204 -20.73 -2.66 3.43
C PHE A 204 -22.05 -2.23 4.10
N PRO A 205 -22.96 -3.16 4.42
CA PRO A 205 -24.19 -2.84 5.11
C PRO A 205 -23.90 -2.51 6.58
N TYR A 206 -24.00 -1.24 6.96
CA TYR A 206 -24.11 -0.87 8.37
C TYR A 206 -25.37 -1.50 8.97
N PRO A 207 -25.30 -2.28 10.07
CA PRO A 207 -26.46 -2.95 10.66
C PRO A 207 -27.50 -2.01 11.27
N THR A 208 -27.20 -0.71 11.46
CA THR A 208 -28.14 0.26 12.04
C THR A 208 -29.14 0.83 11.02
N SER A 209 -29.45 0.07 9.98
CA SER A 209 -30.56 0.32 9.04
C SER A 209 -31.68 -0.71 9.29
N PRO A 210 -32.82 -0.34 9.90
CA PRO A 210 -33.98 -1.23 9.90
C PRO A 210 -34.46 -1.42 8.46
N GLU A 211 -34.44 -2.69 8.01
CA GLU A 211 -35.12 -3.25 6.85
C GLU A 211 -35.41 -2.28 5.69
N ARG A 212 -34.45 -2.13 4.77
CA ARG A 212 -34.80 -1.75 3.40
C ARG A 212 -35.40 -2.96 2.70
N SER A 213 -36.71 -2.99 2.69
CA SER A 213 -37.51 -3.90 1.86
C SER A 213 -37.02 -3.89 0.40
N LYS A 214 -36.96 -5.10 -0.16
CA LYS A 214 -36.62 -5.44 -1.53
C LYS A 214 -37.18 -4.42 -2.56
N LYS A 215 -36.30 -3.71 -3.25
CA LYS A 215 -36.51 -3.32 -4.65
C LYS A 215 -35.16 -3.11 -5.33
N GLY A 216 -34.87 -4.01 -6.28
CA GLY A 216 -33.57 -4.17 -6.90
C GLY A 216 -33.19 -3.04 -7.85
N PHE A 217 -31.90 -2.71 -7.84
CA PHE A 217 -31.20 -2.19 -9.00
C PHE A 217 -30.09 -3.19 -9.34
N ARG A 218 -30.40 -4.16 -10.20
CA ARG A 218 -29.37 -4.97 -10.87
C ARG A 218 -28.72 -4.10 -11.93
N ARG A 219 -27.46 -3.73 -11.73
CA ARG A 219 -26.55 -3.46 -12.85
C ARG A 219 -26.00 -4.81 -13.29
N SER A 220 -26.55 -5.34 -14.37
CA SER A 220 -26.03 -6.54 -15.03
C SER A 220 -24.80 -6.17 -15.85
N SER A 221 -23.64 -6.71 -15.48
CA SER A 221 -22.47 -6.81 -16.35
C SER A 221 -22.60 -8.13 -17.13
N SER A 222 -22.83 -8.06 -18.44
CA SER A 222 -22.95 -9.23 -19.31
C SER A 222 -21.60 -9.62 -19.90
N SER A 223 -21.08 -10.79 -19.52
CA SER A 223 -20.10 -11.53 -20.30
C SER A 223 -20.30 -13.02 -20.07
N ALA A 224 -20.90 -13.73 -21.02
CA ALA A 224 -20.60 -15.12 -21.39
C ALA A 224 -21.65 -15.70 -22.36
N ASN A 225 -21.13 -16.06 -23.54
CA ASN A 225 -21.40 -17.30 -24.28
C ASN A 225 -22.75 -17.46 -25.00
N LEU A 226 -22.69 -17.33 -26.33
CA LEU A 226 -23.65 -17.86 -27.29
C LEU A 226 -23.18 -19.25 -27.76
N LEU A 227 -24.07 -20.24 -27.66
CA LEU A 227 -24.18 -21.53 -28.39
C LEU A 227 -25.30 -22.28 -27.64
N ALA A 228 -26.36 -22.85 -28.21
CA ALA A 228 -26.91 -23.00 -29.55
C ALA A 228 -28.40 -23.40 -29.38
N GLU A 229 -29.19 -23.27 -30.46
CA GLU A 229 -30.40 -24.04 -30.88
C GLU A 229 -31.39 -24.58 -29.82
N ASP A 230 -32.72 -24.56 -29.97
CA ASP A 230 -33.59 -24.41 -31.13
C ASP A 230 -35.03 -24.22 -30.61
N GLY A 231 -35.93 -23.63 -31.39
CA GLY A 231 -37.36 -23.73 -31.10
C GLY A 231 -38.26 -22.81 -31.94
N ALA A 232 -39.09 -23.42 -32.78
CA ALA A 232 -40.56 -23.36 -32.69
C ALA A 232 -41.24 -23.71 -34.04
N ALA A 233 -42.33 -24.50 -34.00
CA ALA A 233 -43.68 -24.00 -34.32
C ALA A 233 -44.78 -25.09 -34.34
N ALA A 234 -45.97 -24.64 -33.93
CA ALA A 234 -47.34 -25.02 -34.36
C ALA A 234 -48.01 -26.28 -33.74
N VAL A 235 -49.33 -26.39 -33.50
CA VAL A 235 -50.58 -25.57 -33.55
C VAL A 235 -51.72 -26.46 -32.94
N THR A 236 -52.89 -25.88 -32.59
CA THR A 236 -54.28 -26.45 -32.34
C THR A 236 -54.56 -27.28 -31.07
N ASP A 237 -55.78 -27.40 -30.50
CA ASP A 237 -57.08 -26.68 -30.39
C ASP A 237 -58.00 -27.60 -29.50
N VAL A 238 -59.13 -27.07 -28.98
CA VAL A 238 -60.40 -27.75 -28.59
C VAL A 238 -60.74 -28.06 -27.09
N SER A 239 -61.80 -27.36 -26.61
CA SER A 239 -62.91 -27.75 -25.67
C SER A 239 -62.66 -27.88 -24.14
N ARG A 240 -63.61 -27.75 -23.19
CA ARG A 240 -64.95 -27.14 -22.95
C ARG A 240 -65.34 -27.53 -21.49
N VAL A 241 -66.22 -26.76 -20.83
CA VAL A 241 -67.13 -27.07 -19.67
C VAL A 241 -66.82 -26.35 -18.32
N GLU A 242 -67.66 -25.33 -18.05
CA GLU A 242 -68.50 -25.02 -16.85
C GLU A 242 -68.11 -25.55 -15.45
N SER A 243 -68.47 -24.98 -14.31
CA SER A 243 -69.07 -23.73 -13.81
C SER A 243 -69.28 -23.96 -12.30
N GLY A 244 -69.10 -22.94 -11.44
CA GLY A 244 -69.36 -23.06 -9.99
C GLY A 244 -68.94 -21.85 -9.15
N SER A 245 -69.78 -20.80 -9.15
CA SER A 245 -69.84 -19.69 -8.16
C SER A 245 -70.51 -20.20 -6.84
N PRO A 246 -70.47 -19.57 -5.62
CA PRO A 246 -70.54 -18.11 -5.36
C PRO A 246 -69.86 -17.51 -4.08
N GLY A 247 -69.62 -16.18 -4.05
CA GLY A 247 -69.74 -15.37 -2.81
C GLY A 247 -68.56 -14.48 -2.34
N SER A 248 -68.63 -13.18 -2.69
CA SER A 248 -68.11 -11.95 -2.02
C SER A 248 -66.61 -11.68 -1.80
N LEU A 249 -66.13 -10.51 -2.26
CA LEU A 249 -65.37 -9.49 -1.48
C LEU A 249 -65.12 -8.24 -2.36
N PRO A 250 -65.26 -6.99 -1.85
CA PRO A 250 -65.18 -5.78 -2.66
C PRO A 250 -63.73 -5.30 -2.91
N ASP A 251 -63.58 -4.63 -4.06
CA ASP A 251 -62.38 -4.15 -4.73
C ASP A 251 -61.20 -3.66 -3.85
N ARG A 252 -60.08 -4.38 -3.97
CA ARG A 252 -58.72 -3.94 -3.56
C ARG A 252 -58.36 -2.54 -4.08
N LEU A 253 -58.93 -2.16 -5.22
CA LEU A 253 -58.78 -0.86 -5.85
C LEU A 253 -59.44 0.27 -5.05
N MET A 254 -60.61 0.03 -4.44
CA MET A 254 -61.25 1.02 -3.56
C MET A 254 -60.44 1.25 -2.29
N SER A 255 -59.83 0.21 -1.71
CA SER A 255 -58.96 0.36 -0.54
C SER A 255 -57.69 1.16 -0.85
N GLU A 256 -57.08 0.95 -2.02
CA GLU A 256 -55.92 1.74 -2.46
C GLU A 256 -56.27 3.20 -2.72
N ILE A 257 -57.46 3.47 -3.30
CA ILE A 257 -57.94 4.83 -3.54
C ILE A 257 -58.19 5.55 -2.20
N TYR A 258 -58.91 4.92 -1.26
CA TYR A 258 -59.17 5.53 0.06
C TYR A 258 -57.87 5.77 0.86
N GLN A 259 -56.91 4.85 0.80
CA GLN A 259 -55.63 4.99 1.50
C GLN A 259 -54.73 6.05 0.85
N HIS A 260 -54.80 6.21 -0.46
CA HIS A 260 -54.09 7.27 -1.19
C HIS A 260 -54.64 8.66 -0.86
N PHE A 261 -55.96 8.81 -0.66
CA PHE A 261 -56.57 10.07 -0.26
C PHE A 261 -56.44 10.38 1.24
N ALA A 262 -56.47 9.36 2.12
CA ALA A 262 -56.27 9.53 3.56
C ALA A 262 -54.87 10.09 3.91
N ASN A 263 -53.85 9.75 3.10
CA ASN A 263 -52.48 10.22 3.31
C ASN A 263 -52.22 11.66 2.84
N ARG A 264 -53.19 12.31 2.17
CA ARG A 264 -53.03 13.68 1.63
C ARG A 264 -53.71 14.78 2.43
N THR A 265 -54.58 14.46 3.38
CA THR A 265 -55.38 15.45 4.14
C THR A 265 -54.84 15.80 5.52
N SER A 266 -53.60 15.43 5.86
CA SER A 266 -52.98 15.83 7.14
C SER A 266 -52.03 17.03 6.96
N PRO A 267 -52.36 18.23 7.48
CA PRO A 267 -51.47 19.39 7.46
C PRO A 267 -50.37 19.23 8.52
N GLY A 268 -49.37 18.39 8.23
CA GLY A 268 -48.28 18.12 9.17
C GLY A 268 -47.17 17.18 8.68
N GLY A 269 -47.42 16.38 7.63
CA GLY A 269 -46.47 15.36 7.15
C GLY A 269 -45.19 15.92 6.49
N ASP A 270 -45.22 17.17 6.01
CA ASP A 270 -44.12 17.75 5.24
C ASP A 270 -42.92 18.18 6.11
N ARG A 271 -43.13 18.37 7.42
CA ARG A 271 -42.04 18.62 8.37
C ARG A 271 -41.24 17.36 8.67
N ALA A 272 -41.88 16.19 8.69
CA ALA A 272 -41.22 14.91 8.95
C ALA A 272 -40.40 14.45 7.73
N SER A 273 -40.94 14.56 6.52
CA SER A 273 -40.23 14.23 5.27
C SER A 273 -39.04 15.17 5.03
N ARG A 274 -39.19 16.49 5.28
CA ARG A 274 -38.09 17.46 5.21
C ARG A 274 -37.07 17.25 6.33
N ARG A 275 -37.49 16.92 7.56
CA ARG A 275 -36.55 16.55 8.65
C ARG A 275 -35.83 15.25 8.35
N GLN A 276 -36.48 14.27 7.72
CA GLN A 276 -35.83 13.02 7.32
C GLN A 276 -34.85 13.25 6.18
N ARG A 277 -35.20 14.02 5.13
CA ARG A 277 -34.26 14.42 4.06
C ARG A 277 -33.13 15.30 4.58
N ARG A 278 -33.39 16.17 5.57
CA ARG A 278 -32.37 16.97 6.23
C ARG A 278 -31.47 16.12 7.11
N ARG A 279 -32.01 15.14 7.85
CA ARG A 279 -31.23 14.15 8.62
C ARG A 279 -30.47 13.17 7.73
N GLU A 280 -31.00 12.80 6.56
CA GLU A 280 -30.30 12.02 5.54
C GLU A 280 -29.21 12.86 4.86
N ARG A 281 -29.45 14.14 4.57
CA ARG A 281 -28.38 15.08 4.11
C ARG A 281 -27.36 15.39 5.19
N GLU A 282 -27.73 15.44 6.47
CA GLU A 282 -26.82 15.62 7.60
C GLU A 282 -26.05 14.33 7.90
N ARG A 283 -26.62 13.14 7.64
CA ARG A 283 -25.93 11.84 7.71
C ARG A 283 -25.01 11.59 6.51
N LEU A 284 -25.43 11.92 5.29
CA LEU A 284 -24.57 11.99 4.10
C LEU A 284 -23.59 13.18 4.15
N GLY A 285 -23.82 14.12 5.08
CA GLY A 285 -22.96 15.25 5.38
C GLY A 285 -21.87 14.91 6.41
N LYS A 286 -21.87 13.70 6.99
CA LYS A 286 -20.68 13.16 7.63
C LYS A 286 -19.68 12.83 6.51
N ARG A 287 -18.74 13.77 6.32
CA ARG A 287 -17.52 13.72 5.51
C ARG A 287 -17.50 12.58 4.48
N LYS A 288 -17.88 12.90 3.24
CA LYS A 288 -17.43 12.12 2.08
C LYS A 288 -15.91 12.06 2.13
N TRP A 289 -15.34 10.90 2.46
CA TRP A 289 -13.90 10.72 2.48
C TRP A 289 -13.41 10.80 1.03
N GLU A 290 -12.50 11.73 0.75
CA GLU A 290 -11.95 11.88 -0.61
C GLU A 290 -10.94 10.76 -0.86
N PRO A 291 -10.91 10.18 -2.08
CA PRO A 291 -9.95 9.14 -2.43
C PRO A 291 -8.51 9.57 -2.13
N GLU A 292 -7.77 8.73 -1.40
CA GLU A 292 -6.38 8.96 -1.10
C GLU A 292 -5.48 8.21 -2.09
N HIS A 293 -4.63 8.94 -2.80
CA HIS A 293 -3.71 8.37 -3.79
C HIS A 293 -2.31 8.17 -3.18
N PHE A 294 -1.71 7.01 -3.43
CA PHE A 294 -0.38 6.66 -2.93
C PHE A 294 0.54 6.16 -4.01
N VAL A 295 1.77 6.66 -4.04
CA VAL A 295 2.81 6.30 -5.02
C VAL A 295 3.94 5.55 -4.32
N LYS A 296 4.35 4.42 -4.89
CA LYS A 296 5.38 3.54 -4.32
C LYS A 296 6.73 4.22 -4.36
N ILE A 297 7.47 4.12 -3.25
CA ILE A 297 8.89 4.46 -3.20
C ILE A 297 9.67 3.17 -3.46
N VAL A 298 10.00 2.92 -4.73
CA VAL A 298 10.69 1.67 -5.15
C VAL A 298 12.14 1.63 -4.68
N ASN A 299 12.82 2.78 -4.74
CA ASN A 299 14.24 2.91 -4.49
C ASN A 299 14.48 3.50 -3.08
N CYS A 300 14.04 2.80 -2.04
CA CYS A 300 14.11 3.29 -0.65
C CYS A 300 15.46 3.09 0.04
N SER A 301 16.40 2.37 -0.59
CA SER A 301 17.73 2.10 -0.02
C SER A 301 18.86 2.35 -1.04
N PRO A 302 20.06 2.73 -0.56
CA PRO A 302 21.23 2.88 -1.41
C PRO A 302 21.68 1.59 -2.08
N THR A 303 22.37 1.77 -3.20
CA THR A 303 23.07 0.69 -3.90
C THR A 303 24.52 1.11 -4.18
N PRO A 304 25.45 0.18 -4.44
CA PRO A 304 26.84 0.54 -4.75
C PRO A 304 26.98 1.52 -5.93
N LEU A 305 26.12 1.40 -6.95
CA LEU A 305 26.09 2.30 -8.11
C LEU A 305 25.38 3.63 -7.83
N ARG A 306 24.47 3.66 -6.85
CA ARG A 306 23.67 4.85 -6.49
C ARG A 306 23.70 5.02 -4.96
N PRO A 307 24.82 5.49 -4.40
CA PRO A 307 25.07 5.47 -2.96
C PRO A 307 24.22 6.46 -2.17
N LEU A 308 23.75 7.54 -2.81
CA LEU A 308 22.89 8.53 -2.16
C LEU A 308 21.39 8.19 -2.29
N GLN A 309 21.03 7.24 -3.16
CA GLN A 309 19.63 6.94 -3.47
C GLN A 309 18.94 6.35 -2.25
N GLY A 310 17.76 6.82 -1.90
CA GLY A 310 17.02 6.22 -0.79
C GLY A 310 16.12 7.16 -0.05
N LEU A 311 15.51 6.60 1.00
CA LEU A 311 14.72 7.32 1.97
C LEU A 311 15.53 7.53 3.25
N TRP A 312 15.69 8.79 3.61
CA TRP A 312 16.58 9.28 4.64
C TRP A 312 15.80 10.09 5.67
N LYS A 313 16.39 10.27 6.85
CA LYS A 313 15.88 11.18 7.89
C LYS A 313 16.99 12.12 8.33
N GLY A 314 16.66 13.38 8.55
CA GLY A 314 17.60 14.43 8.95
C GLY A 314 16.94 15.41 9.89
N ILE A 315 17.73 15.98 10.80
CA ILE A 315 17.28 17.02 11.72
C ILE A 315 17.64 18.37 11.09
N SER A 316 16.65 19.23 10.92
CA SER A 316 16.85 20.57 10.36
C SER A 316 17.15 21.59 11.47
N GLU A 317 17.42 22.84 11.08
CA GLU A 317 17.84 23.92 12.00
C GLU A 317 16.84 24.17 13.13
N ASP A 318 15.54 24.05 12.87
CA ASP A 318 14.48 24.23 13.87
C ASP A 318 14.34 23.03 14.82
N LEU A 319 15.28 22.08 14.76
CA LEU A 319 15.30 20.80 15.47
C LEU A 319 14.11 19.90 15.12
N SER A 320 13.38 20.18 14.04
CA SER A 320 12.41 19.25 13.48
C SER A 320 13.13 18.18 12.67
N MET A 321 12.70 16.92 12.86
CA MET A 321 13.15 15.84 11.99
C MET A 321 12.25 15.76 10.77
N ASP A 322 12.89 15.63 9.61
CA ASP A 322 12.23 15.49 8.32
C ASP A 322 12.68 14.24 7.59
N PHE A 323 11.83 13.77 6.69
CA PHE A 323 12.15 12.68 5.77
C PHE A 323 12.59 13.24 4.42
N TYR A 324 13.65 12.68 3.85
CA TYR A 324 14.24 13.10 2.59
C TYR A 324 14.28 11.92 1.62
N LEU A 325 13.80 12.12 0.40
CA LEU A 325 13.86 11.14 -0.67
C LEU A 325 14.85 11.61 -1.73
N VAL A 326 15.94 10.86 -1.90
CA VAL A 326 16.95 11.11 -2.92
C VAL A 326 16.76 10.13 -4.06
N VAL A 327 16.61 10.68 -5.27
CA VAL A 327 16.36 9.91 -6.49
C VAL A 327 17.40 10.28 -7.54
N TYR A 328 17.86 9.26 -8.26
CA TYR A 328 18.69 9.41 -9.45
C TYR A 328 17.75 9.39 -10.65
N ASP A 329 17.82 10.41 -11.51
CA ASP A 329 17.05 10.47 -12.74
C ASP A 329 17.67 9.61 -13.85
N ASP A 330 16.97 9.51 -14.98
CA ASP A 330 17.39 8.69 -16.12
C ASP A 330 18.52 9.35 -16.95
N ILE A 331 18.75 10.65 -16.75
CA ILE A 331 19.79 11.44 -17.44
C ILE A 331 21.09 11.42 -16.61
N GLY A 332 21.06 10.84 -15.41
CA GLY A 332 22.20 10.69 -14.53
C GLY A 332 22.34 11.81 -13.51
N GLY A 333 21.33 12.66 -13.32
CA GLY A 333 21.26 13.64 -12.25
C GLY A 333 20.75 13.07 -10.93
N ILE A 334 20.91 13.85 -9.85
CA ILE A 334 20.40 13.55 -8.51
C ILE A 334 19.49 14.69 -8.07
N ALA A 335 18.35 14.34 -7.50
CA ALA A 335 17.46 15.29 -6.84
C ALA A 335 17.01 14.75 -5.48
N CYS A 336 17.07 15.61 -4.47
CA CYS A 336 16.53 15.35 -3.15
C CYS A 336 15.24 16.14 -2.95
N ARG A 337 14.23 15.52 -2.36
CA ARG A 337 12.99 16.20 -1.97
C ARG A 337 12.63 15.85 -0.54
N LYS A 338 12.03 16.79 0.18
CA LYS A 338 11.43 16.52 1.48
C LYS A 338 10.13 15.75 1.29
N VAL A 339 9.94 14.69 2.07
CA VAL A 339 8.75 13.84 2.03
C VAL A 339 7.79 14.35 3.08
N GLY A 340 6.86 15.20 2.67
CA GLY A 340 5.79 15.62 3.57
C GLY A 340 5.39 17.07 3.66
N ASP A 341 5.94 17.93 2.81
CA ASP A 341 5.60 19.35 2.83
C ASP A 341 4.12 19.56 2.51
N SER A 342 3.35 19.74 3.58
CA SER A 342 1.90 19.93 3.62
C SER A 342 1.49 21.35 3.95
N SER A 343 2.42 22.31 4.11
CA SER A 343 2.05 23.69 4.45
C SER A 343 1.98 24.67 3.28
N GLU A 344 2.66 24.44 2.15
CA GLU A 344 2.79 25.49 1.14
C GLU A 344 2.44 25.04 -0.27
N ARG A 345 1.33 25.60 -0.78
CA ARG A 345 0.74 25.35 -2.11
C ARG A 345 1.69 25.55 -3.31
N LEU A 346 2.91 26.04 -3.09
CA LEU A 346 3.89 26.38 -4.12
C LEU A 346 5.30 25.78 -3.89
N SER A 347 5.60 25.19 -2.72
CA SER A 347 6.94 24.69 -2.37
C SER A 347 7.09 23.15 -2.47
N SER A 348 5.97 22.41 -2.42
CA SER A 348 5.94 20.93 -2.31
C SER A 348 6.58 20.13 -3.46
N TYR A 349 7.06 20.76 -4.53
CA TYR A 349 7.67 20.08 -5.69
C TYR A 349 9.12 20.48 -5.97
N ALA A 350 9.66 21.47 -5.26
CA ALA A 350 11.02 21.94 -5.49
C ALA A 350 12.03 20.99 -4.78
N PRO A 351 13.09 20.54 -5.47
CA PRO A 351 14.04 19.62 -4.85
C PRO A 351 15.02 20.34 -3.91
N VAL A 352 14.96 20.07 -2.59
CA VAL A 352 15.88 20.60 -1.55
C VAL A 352 17.30 20.88 -2.09
N PHE A 353 17.88 19.88 -2.76
CA PHE A 353 19.05 20.07 -3.61
C PHE A 353 18.93 19.23 -4.89
N TRP A 354 19.68 19.62 -5.91
CA TRP A 354 19.82 18.86 -7.15
C TRP A 354 21.20 19.04 -7.78
N THR A 355 21.59 18.10 -8.63
CA THR A 355 22.75 18.22 -9.51
C THR A 355 22.56 17.41 -10.77
N SER A 356 22.97 17.95 -11.92
CA SER A 356 23.08 17.20 -13.17
C SER A 356 24.42 16.49 -13.33
N ASN A 357 25.40 16.79 -12.47
CA ASN A 357 26.72 16.18 -12.47
C ASN A 357 26.90 15.32 -11.21
N THR A 358 26.99 14.01 -11.39
CA THR A 358 27.18 13.03 -10.30
C THR A 358 28.63 12.59 -10.12
N SER A 359 29.59 13.28 -10.73
CA SER A 359 31.00 13.02 -10.51
C SER A 359 31.38 13.41 -9.08
N PHE A 360 31.69 12.42 -8.25
CA PHE A 360 32.23 12.67 -6.93
C PHE A 360 33.68 13.15 -7.02
N LEU A 361 34.03 14.12 -6.19
CA LEU A 361 35.41 14.41 -5.84
C LEU A 361 35.89 13.33 -4.86
N GLU A 362 37.05 12.76 -5.14
CA GLU A 362 37.71 11.76 -4.31
C GLU A 362 38.91 12.38 -3.59
N ALA A 363 39.31 11.78 -2.47
CA ALA A 363 40.48 12.22 -1.73
C ALA A 363 41.76 12.04 -2.57
N PRO A 364 42.79 12.89 -2.40
CA PRO A 364 42.88 14.02 -1.46
C PRO A 364 42.05 15.23 -1.90
N PHE A 365 41.40 15.90 -0.94
CA PHE A 365 40.58 17.08 -1.18
C PHE A 365 41.45 18.35 -1.22
N SER A 366 40.93 19.44 -1.80
CA SER A 366 41.60 20.74 -1.70
C SER A 366 41.43 21.33 -0.30
N VAL A 367 42.36 22.18 0.11
CA VAL A 367 42.33 22.85 1.42
C VAL A 367 41.04 23.67 1.58
N GLU A 368 40.51 24.23 0.48
CA GLU A 368 39.22 24.92 0.50
C GLU A 368 38.05 23.99 0.83
N GLU A 369 37.99 22.79 0.25
CA GLU A 369 36.89 21.84 0.48
C GLU A 369 36.96 21.22 1.88
N GLU A 370 38.15 20.97 2.40
CA GLU A 370 38.35 20.55 3.80
C GLU A 370 37.87 21.64 4.78
N ASN A 371 38.31 22.89 4.57
CA ASN A 371 37.87 24.01 5.40
C ASN A 371 36.35 24.23 5.35
N LEU A 372 35.71 24.02 4.19
CA LEU A 372 34.25 24.15 4.04
C LEU A 372 33.47 23.14 4.88
N HIS A 373 34.02 21.95 5.11
CA HIS A 373 33.43 20.98 6.01
C HIS A 373 33.76 21.31 7.47
N ASP A 374 35.03 21.52 7.78
CA ASP A 374 35.53 21.61 9.16
C ASP A 374 35.07 22.87 9.89
N CYS A 375 34.78 23.95 9.16
CA CYS A 375 34.28 25.20 9.74
C CYS A 375 32.76 25.20 9.99
N ARG A 376 32.02 24.14 9.62
CA ARG A 376 30.56 24.09 9.75
C ARG A 376 30.08 23.29 10.96
N ILE A 377 28.92 23.69 11.46
CA ILE A 377 28.26 23.06 12.60
C ILE A 377 27.36 21.92 12.09
N HIS A 378 27.59 20.69 12.55
CA HIS A 378 26.66 19.60 12.30
C HIS A 378 25.42 19.77 13.18
N VAL A 379 24.22 19.70 12.58
CA VAL A 379 22.97 19.70 13.34
C VAL A 379 22.84 18.36 14.07
N GLN A 380 22.92 18.41 15.41
CA GLN A 380 22.87 17.22 16.26
C GLN A 380 21.53 17.12 16.99
N PRO A 381 21.06 15.89 17.28
CA PRO A 381 19.89 15.68 18.11
C PRO A 381 20.13 16.20 19.53
N LEU A 382 19.05 16.63 20.19
CA LEU A 382 19.10 16.92 21.63
C LEU A 382 19.34 15.60 22.36
N ALA A 383 20.39 15.55 23.19
CA ALA A 383 20.71 14.36 23.96
C ALA A 383 19.51 13.99 24.85
N ALA A 384 18.98 12.77 24.67
CA ALA A 384 18.15 12.15 25.69
C ALA A 384 19.00 12.04 26.97
N ASN A 385 18.39 12.21 28.14
CA ASN A 385 19.05 12.29 29.45
C ASN A 385 19.74 10.98 29.91
N ASP A 386 20.62 10.39 29.10
CA ASP A 386 21.53 9.34 29.52
C ASP A 386 22.95 9.92 29.60
N ILE A 387 23.41 10.08 30.85
CA ILE A 387 24.66 10.73 31.24
C ILE A 387 25.90 9.87 30.89
N ASP A 388 25.74 8.74 30.19
CA ASP A 388 26.84 7.79 29.89
C ASP A 388 27.31 7.73 28.43
N GLU A 389 26.79 8.55 27.52
CA GLU A 389 27.36 8.73 26.16
C GLU A 389 27.72 10.19 25.89
N LEU A 390 28.61 10.75 26.70
CA LEU A 390 29.11 12.12 26.51
C LEU A 390 30.13 12.25 25.36
N VAL A 391 29.93 11.57 24.22
CA VAL A 391 30.55 11.88 22.92
C VAL A 391 29.67 11.32 21.79
N PRO A 392 28.82 12.12 21.11
CA PRO A 392 28.26 11.69 19.83
C PRO A 392 29.37 11.69 18.77
N SER A 393 30.04 10.54 18.62
CA SER A 393 30.90 10.08 17.50
C SER A 393 31.28 11.12 16.41
N ILE A 394 32.08 12.12 16.75
CA ILE A 394 32.82 12.91 15.74
C ILE A 394 33.79 11.99 14.97
N GLU A 395 34.22 10.89 15.58
CA GLU A 395 35.17 9.92 15.01
C GLU A 395 34.66 9.13 13.79
N ASN A 396 33.35 9.14 13.49
CA ASN A 396 32.79 8.35 12.38
C ASN A 396 32.39 9.18 11.13
N LYS A 397 32.73 10.47 11.09
CA LYS A 397 32.40 11.36 9.97
C LYS A 397 33.58 11.61 9.02
N ASN A 398 34.41 10.59 8.81
CA ASN A 398 35.47 10.69 7.81
C ASN A 398 34.84 10.82 6.42
N ILE A 399 35.11 11.94 5.76
CA ILE A 399 34.62 12.23 4.41
C ILE A 399 35.31 11.26 3.45
N SER A 400 34.52 10.45 2.76
CA SER A 400 35.01 9.57 1.71
C SER A 400 35.00 10.27 0.36
N ARG A 401 33.93 11.01 0.06
CA ARG A 401 33.72 11.68 -1.23
C ARG A 401 32.88 12.94 -1.07
N ILE A 402 33.09 13.91 -1.95
CA ILE A 402 32.35 15.17 -1.97
C ILE A 402 31.60 15.31 -3.30
N LEU A 403 30.37 15.81 -3.27
CA LEU A 403 29.60 16.09 -4.48
C LEU A 403 29.05 17.52 -4.46
N CYS A 404 29.28 18.25 -5.54
CA CYS A 404 28.74 19.60 -5.71
C CYS A 404 27.26 19.54 -6.11
N VAL A 405 26.44 20.34 -5.43
CA VAL A 405 24.99 20.42 -5.66
C VAL A 405 24.53 21.87 -5.69
N ASN A 406 23.32 22.09 -6.20
CA ASN A 406 22.65 23.39 -6.20
C ASN A 406 21.34 23.31 -5.41
N SER A 407 20.94 24.42 -4.80
CA SER A 407 19.61 24.54 -4.17
C SER A 407 18.51 24.74 -5.21
N SER A 408 17.27 24.33 -4.90
CA SER A 408 16.09 24.59 -5.75
C SER A 408 15.40 25.93 -5.52
N TYR A 409 15.85 26.77 -4.58
CA TYR A 409 15.28 28.12 -4.43
C TYR A 409 15.32 28.92 -5.75
N ASP A 410 16.20 28.55 -6.68
CA ASP A 410 16.31 29.13 -8.03
C ASP A 410 15.14 28.78 -8.98
N LEU A 411 14.34 27.75 -8.71
CA LEU A 411 13.27 27.27 -9.61
C LEU A 411 11.89 27.86 -9.30
N VAL A 412 11.69 28.49 -8.14
CA VAL A 412 10.35 28.82 -7.60
C VAL A 412 9.98 30.30 -7.76
N LEU A 413 10.92 31.20 -8.09
CA LEU A 413 10.65 32.65 -8.22
C LEU A 413 11.17 33.25 -9.54
N PRO A 414 10.44 33.10 -10.67
CA PRO A 414 10.80 33.76 -11.94
C PRO A 414 10.75 35.29 -11.87
N ASP A 415 9.86 35.88 -11.05
CA ASP A 415 9.62 37.34 -11.02
C ASP A 415 10.68 38.15 -10.27
N LEU A 416 11.63 37.49 -9.59
CA LEU A 416 12.78 38.13 -8.94
C LEU A 416 14.09 37.95 -9.74
N ALA A 417 14.07 37.18 -10.82
CA ALA A 417 15.24 36.89 -11.66
C ALA A 417 15.81 38.11 -12.40
N GLY A 418 15.16 39.29 -12.31
CA GLY A 418 15.59 40.52 -12.98
C GLY A 418 15.97 41.71 -12.08
N SER A 419 15.85 41.63 -10.75
CA SER A 419 15.97 42.83 -9.89
C SER A 419 17.06 42.81 -8.81
N THR A 420 17.89 41.76 -8.74
CA THR A 420 19.10 41.78 -7.92
C THR A 420 20.33 41.44 -8.76
N PRO A 421 21.44 42.21 -8.66
CA PRO A 421 22.59 42.09 -9.57
C PRO A 421 23.48 40.86 -9.25
N ASN A 422 22.93 39.82 -8.61
CA ASN A 422 23.65 38.60 -8.29
C ASN A 422 22.69 37.41 -8.20
N PRO A 423 22.46 36.66 -9.31
CA PRO A 423 21.90 35.32 -9.23
C PRO A 423 22.99 34.40 -8.68
N ARG A 424 23.32 34.55 -7.39
CA ARG A 424 24.27 33.67 -6.72
C ARG A 424 23.57 32.34 -6.52
N ASN A 425 23.71 31.46 -7.50
CA ASN A 425 23.63 30.01 -7.36
C ASN A 425 23.91 29.65 -5.91
N VAL A 426 22.91 29.13 -5.19
CA VAL A 426 23.15 28.64 -3.83
C VAL A 426 23.79 27.27 -3.99
N GLU A 427 25.06 27.31 -4.40
CA GLU A 427 25.95 26.16 -4.49
C GLU A 427 26.06 25.53 -3.10
N GLY A 428 26.12 24.21 -3.08
CA GLY A 428 26.23 23.41 -1.89
C GLY A 428 27.11 22.20 -2.11
N ARG A 429 27.27 21.44 -1.03
CA ARG A 429 28.06 20.22 -0.99
C ARG A 429 27.25 19.11 -0.35
N ILE A 430 27.48 17.90 -0.84
CA ILE A 430 27.15 16.66 -0.15
C ILE A 430 28.48 16.04 0.26
N TRP A 431 28.62 15.76 1.56
CA TRP A 431 29.75 15.02 2.11
C TRP A 431 29.30 13.60 2.38
N GLN A 432 29.78 12.66 1.58
CA GLN A 432 29.55 11.25 1.81
C GLN A 432 30.55 10.73 2.83
N TYR A 433 30.05 10.14 3.91
CA TYR A 433 30.86 9.58 4.98
C TYR A 433 31.23 8.11 4.71
N SER A 434 32.31 7.64 5.33
CA SER A 434 32.80 6.26 5.20
C SER A 434 31.81 5.19 5.65
N ASN A 435 30.89 5.53 6.56
CA ASN A 435 29.83 4.65 7.06
C ASN A 435 28.65 4.46 6.07
N GLY A 436 28.66 5.14 4.92
CA GLY A 436 27.62 5.07 3.90
C GLY A 436 26.48 6.07 4.06
N THR A 437 26.46 6.86 5.13
CA THR A 437 25.56 8.02 5.28
C THR A 437 26.18 9.28 4.67
N PHE A 438 25.45 10.39 4.66
CA PHE A 438 25.99 11.64 4.13
C PHE A 438 25.35 12.86 4.80
N GLY A 439 26.06 13.97 4.77
CA GLY A 439 25.53 15.28 5.14
C GLY A 439 25.42 16.18 3.91
N PHE A 440 24.55 17.17 3.95
CA PHE A 440 24.50 18.22 2.93
C PHE A 440 24.43 19.60 3.57
N GLY A 441 24.93 20.61 2.85
CA GLY A 441 24.91 22.00 3.29
C GLY A 441 25.19 22.96 2.15
N PHE A 442 24.66 24.18 2.24
CA PHE A 442 24.85 25.21 1.22
C PHE A 442 25.94 26.21 1.62
N LEU A 443 26.60 26.83 0.65
CA LEU A 443 27.68 27.80 0.90
C LEU A 443 27.26 29.03 1.71
N ARG A 444 25.96 29.35 1.75
CA ARG A 444 25.42 30.44 2.56
C ARG A 444 25.16 30.05 4.01
N ASP A 445 25.08 28.75 4.28
CA ASP A 445 24.70 28.20 5.56
C ASP A 445 25.96 27.74 6.31
N ASN A 446 25.99 27.98 7.61
CA ASN A 446 27.07 27.57 8.49
C ASN A 446 26.84 26.19 9.12
N PHE A 447 25.83 25.45 8.65
CA PHE A 447 25.46 24.16 9.20
C PHE A 447 25.42 23.04 8.14
N ILE A 448 25.54 21.81 8.62
CA ILE A 448 25.40 20.58 7.83
C ILE A 448 24.21 19.79 8.39
N ILE A 449 23.28 19.42 7.52
CA ILE A 449 22.20 18.49 7.84
C ILE A 449 22.72 17.08 7.57
N ASP A 450 22.97 16.33 8.62
CA ASP A 450 23.37 14.93 8.53
C ASP A 450 22.13 14.04 8.29
N LEU A 451 22.20 13.21 7.26
CA LEU A 451 21.13 12.29 6.89
C LEU A 451 21.47 10.87 7.32
N LYS A 452 20.54 10.22 8.03
CA LYS A 452 20.60 8.81 8.42
C LYS A 452 19.57 7.99 7.64
N HIS A 453 19.81 6.69 7.52
CA HIS A 453 18.84 5.81 6.87
C HIS A 453 17.51 5.80 7.64
N LEU A 454 16.38 5.92 6.93
CA LEU A 454 15.07 5.71 7.55
C LEU A 454 14.79 4.22 7.77
N ALA A 455 15.28 3.37 6.88
CA ALA A 455 15.06 1.93 6.92
C ALA A 455 16.28 1.14 6.46
N ARG A 456 16.43 -0.06 7.03
CA ARG A 456 17.48 -1.02 6.68
C ARG A 456 16.85 -2.42 6.58
N ASN A 457 17.18 -3.16 5.53
CA ASN A 457 16.67 -4.52 5.27
C ASN A 457 15.13 -4.64 5.29
N GLY A 458 14.43 -3.58 4.88
CA GLY A 458 12.96 -3.57 4.84
C GLY A 458 12.28 -3.25 6.18
N SER A 459 13.03 -2.92 7.24
CA SER A 459 12.50 -2.47 8.53
C SER A 459 12.84 -1.00 8.80
N ILE A 460 11.93 -0.27 9.43
CA ILE A 460 12.15 1.12 9.87
C ILE A 460 13.15 1.14 11.04
N MET A 461 14.09 2.09 11.05
CA MET A 461 15.05 2.26 12.14
C MET A 461 14.59 3.31 13.15
N ASP A 462 15.03 3.16 14.40
CA ASP A 462 14.73 4.02 15.55
C ASP A 462 13.22 4.21 15.75
N THR A 463 12.48 3.11 15.61
CA THR A 463 11.03 3.11 15.86
C THR A 463 10.75 3.17 17.35
N VAL A 464 9.95 4.14 17.76
CA VAL A 464 9.40 4.22 19.12
C VAL A 464 7.93 3.84 19.06
N GLU A 465 7.48 3.03 20.03
CA GLU A 465 6.08 2.61 20.18
C GLU A 465 5.18 3.72 20.72
#